data_AF-A0A2V7JVN6-F1
#
_entry.id   AF-A0A2V7JVN6-F1
#
_cell.length_a   1.000
_cell.length_b   1.000
_cell.length_c   1.000
_cell.angle_alpha   90.00
_cell.angle_beta   90.00
_cell.angle_gamma   90.00
#
_symmetry.space_group_name_H-M   'P 1'
#
loop_
_entity.id
_entity.type
_entity.pdbx_description
1 polymer ?
#
loop_
_entity_poly.entity_id
_entity_poly.type
_entity_poly.pdbx_seq_one_letter_code
_entity_poly.pdbx_strand_id
1 'polypeptide(L)'
;MLIGQAPGKVEAGGGKPFSGRAGRTLFRWLERAGLDEETAREKIYISAITRCFPGAHPSGRGDRVPTREEQSRCADWLERELRIIRPKLLIPVGRLAIERFLPKLPLDELIGTRHIVEHAGGSSSVIPLPHPSGASSWIHEPGNKGLVDRAIGLIALELRA
;
A
#
# COMPACT_ATOMS: atom_id res chain seq x y z
N MET A 1 -8.92 -3.96 -0.06
CA MET A 1 -7.64 -4.70 -0.11
C MET A 1 -6.50 -3.70 -0.11
N LEU A 2 -5.48 -3.94 0.72
CA LEU A 2 -4.31 -3.08 0.85
C LEU A 2 -3.09 -3.78 0.25
N ILE A 3 -2.28 -3.05 -0.53
CA ILE A 3 -1.16 -3.64 -1.28
C ILE A 3 0.12 -2.86 -1.00
N GLY A 4 1.09 -3.49 -0.32
CA GLY A 4 2.43 -2.95 -0.10
C GLY A 4 3.44 -3.41 -1.16
N GLN A 5 4.72 -3.08 -0.97
CA GLN A 5 5.78 -3.53 -1.88
C GLN A 5 6.20 -5.00 -1.67
N ALA A 6 6.50 -5.36 -0.43
CA ALA A 6 7.08 -6.64 -0.04
C ALA A 6 6.99 -6.80 1.49
N PRO A 7 7.06 -8.03 2.02
CA PRO A 7 7.26 -8.26 3.45
C PRO A 7 8.53 -7.59 3.95
N GLY A 8 8.48 -6.97 5.13
CA GLY A 8 9.66 -6.48 5.85
C GLY A 8 10.38 -7.58 6.64
N LYS A 9 11.52 -7.25 7.25
CA LYS A 9 12.32 -8.20 8.06
C LYS A 9 11.52 -8.88 9.20
N VAL A 10 10.63 -8.13 9.85
CA VAL A 10 9.78 -8.66 10.95
C VAL A 10 8.74 -9.63 10.41
N GLU A 11 8.15 -9.32 9.25
CA GLU A 11 7.14 -10.16 8.60
C GLU A 11 7.75 -11.47 8.08
N ALA A 12 8.98 -11.42 7.57
CA ALA A 12 9.73 -12.61 7.18
C ALA A 12 9.95 -13.60 8.34
N GLY A 13 10.02 -13.10 9.58
CA GLY A 13 10.16 -13.91 10.78
C GLY A 13 8.84 -14.47 11.33
N GLY A 14 7.76 -14.43 10.55
CA GLY A 14 6.42 -14.86 10.96
C GLY A 14 5.55 -13.75 11.57
N GLY A 15 5.99 -12.49 11.48
CA GLY A 15 5.19 -11.34 11.88
C GLY A 15 4.00 -11.09 10.93
N LYS A 16 2.98 -10.38 11.40
CA LYS A 16 1.84 -9.96 10.56
C LYS A 16 2.29 -8.88 9.57
N PRO A 17 1.67 -8.78 8.38
CA PRO A 17 1.89 -7.67 7.47
C PRO A 17 1.74 -6.32 8.17
N PHE A 18 2.65 -5.39 7.86
CA PHE A 18 2.77 -4.09 8.49
C PHE A 18 2.91 -4.15 10.02
N SER A 19 3.74 -5.07 10.54
CA SER A 19 4.09 -5.10 11.98
C SER A 19 5.27 -4.18 12.35
N GLY A 20 5.97 -3.62 11.36
CA GLY A 20 7.10 -2.72 11.57
C GLY A 20 6.73 -1.25 11.86
N ARG A 21 7.75 -0.37 11.85
CA ARG A 21 7.57 1.10 12.03
C ARG A 21 6.61 1.71 11.01
N ALA A 22 6.75 1.31 9.75
CA ALA A 22 5.91 1.75 8.64
C ALA A 22 4.43 1.39 8.90
N GLY A 23 4.18 0.19 9.45
CA GLY A 23 2.85 -0.26 9.80
C GLY A 23 2.18 0.57 10.87
N ARG A 24 2.90 0.96 11.93
CA ARG A 24 2.33 1.85 12.96
C ARG A 24 1.81 3.17 12.39
N THR A 25 2.53 3.74 11.43
CA THR A 25 2.06 4.97 10.75
C THR A 25 0.86 4.69 9.85
N LEU A 26 0.88 3.58 9.11
CA LEU A 26 -0.24 3.17 8.27
C LEU A 26 -1.53 2.96 9.08
N PHE A 27 -1.45 2.22 10.19
CA PHE A 27 -2.63 1.97 11.02
C PHE A 27 -3.15 3.24 11.69
N ARG A 28 -2.29 4.20 12.08
CA ARG A 28 -2.76 5.53 12.50
C ARG A 28 -3.50 6.30 11.39
N TRP A 29 -3.13 6.11 10.12
CA TRP A 29 -3.87 6.71 9.01
C TRP A 29 -5.22 6.03 8.80
N LEU A 30 -5.27 4.70 8.90
CA LEU A 30 -6.53 3.93 8.81
C LEU A 30 -7.48 4.23 9.97
N GLU A 31 -6.94 4.41 11.18
CA GLU A 31 -7.71 4.81 12.36
C GLU A 31 -8.39 6.16 12.14
N ARG A 32 -7.67 7.12 11.55
CA ARG A 32 -8.25 8.41 11.11
C ARG A 32 -9.29 8.28 10.01
N ALA A 33 -9.25 7.19 9.23
CA ALA A 33 -10.31 6.85 8.27
C ALA A 33 -11.51 6.14 8.92
N GLY A 34 -11.49 5.92 10.24
CA GLY A 34 -12.55 5.24 11.00
C GLY A 34 -12.35 3.72 11.09
N LEU A 35 -11.13 3.22 10.91
CA LEU A 35 -10.82 1.80 10.97
C LEU A 35 -9.63 1.54 11.90
N ASP A 36 -9.91 1.16 13.13
CA ASP A 36 -8.88 0.80 14.12
C ASP A 36 -8.05 -0.42 13.65
N GLU A 37 -6.89 -0.63 14.27
CA GLU A 37 -5.95 -1.68 13.83
C GLU A 37 -6.53 -3.10 13.93
N GLU A 38 -7.31 -3.40 14.96
CA GLU A 38 -7.90 -4.73 15.15
C GLU A 38 -8.90 -5.01 14.04
N THR A 39 -9.88 -4.10 13.86
CA THR A 39 -10.87 -4.19 12.79
C THR A 39 -10.20 -4.19 11.41
N ALA A 40 -9.16 -3.38 11.20
CA ALA A 40 -8.42 -3.34 9.94
C ALA A 40 -7.78 -4.69 9.62
N ARG A 41 -7.17 -5.36 10.61
CA ARG A 41 -6.54 -6.67 10.41
C ARG A 41 -7.55 -7.78 10.15
N GLU A 42 -8.77 -7.65 10.65
CA GLU A 42 -9.85 -8.62 10.39
C GLU A 42 -10.53 -8.39 9.04
N LYS A 43 -10.76 -7.13 8.65
CA LYS A 43 -11.58 -6.80 7.48
C LYS A 43 -10.77 -6.51 6.21
N ILE A 44 -9.51 -6.10 6.33
CA ILE A 44 -8.69 -5.78 5.17
C ILE A 44 -7.83 -7.00 4.82
N TYR A 45 -8.03 -7.51 3.61
CA TYR A 45 -7.05 -8.37 2.99
C TYR A 45 -5.79 -7.55 2.65
N ILE A 46 -4.67 -7.86 3.31
CA ILE A 46 -3.38 -7.20 3.12
C ILE A 46 -2.46 -8.08 2.29
N SER A 47 -1.94 -7.51 1.21
CA SER A 47 -1.07 -8.17 0.24
C SER A 47 0.14 -7.29 -0.10
N ALA A 48 1.00 -7.78 -0.98
CA ALA A 48 2.17 -7.08 -1.48
C ALA A 48 2.53 -7.49 -2.91
N ILE A 49 3.28 -6.62 -3.62
CA ILE A 49 3.79 -6.89 -4.97
C ILE A 49 4.69 -8.14 -4.99
N THR A 50 5.56 -8.32 -3.98
CA THR A 50 6.34 -9.56 -3.79
C THR A 50 6.01 -10.25 -2.47
N ARG A 51 6.32 -11.56 -2.37
CA ARG A 51 5.99 -12.41 -1.19
C ARG A 51 7.14 -12.76 -0.28
N CYS A 52 8.33 -12.32 -0.64
CA CYS A 52 9.52 -12.55 0.14
C CYS A 52 10.12 -11.21 0.54
N PHE A 53 10.77 -11.21 1.70
CA PHE A 53 11.57 -10.07 2.12
C PHE A 53 12.73 -9.88 1.14
N PRO A 54 12.84 -8.71 0.50
CA PRO A 54 13.88 -8.48 -0.50
C PRO A 54 15.26 -8.34 0.16
N GLY A 55 15.34 -8.05 1.45
CA GLY A 55 16.61 -7.76 2.12
C GLY A 55 16.76 -6.29 2.46
N ALA A 56 17.74 -6.01 3.31
CA ALA A 56 18.04 -4.65 3.75
C ALA A 56 18.56 -3.80 2.57
N HIS A 57 18.24 -2.51 2.59
CA HIS A 57 18.81 -1.55 1.66
C HIS A 57 20.32 -1.37 1.95
N PRO A 58 21.20 -1.25 0.93
CA PRO A 58 22.65 -1.10 1.14
C PRO A 58 23.07 0.08 2.01
N SER A 59 22.26 1.15 2.04
CA SER A 59 22.48 2.30 2.93
C SER A 59 22.18 2.04 4.41
N GLY A 60 21.70 0.84 4.76
CA GLY A 60 21.21 0.48 6.10
C GLY A 60 19.85 1.09 6.47
N ARG A 61 19.24 1.87 5.58
CA ARG A 61 17.96 2.54 5.82
C ARG A 61 16.80 1.76 5.20
N GLY A 62 16.22 0.87 5.99
CA GLY A 62 15.02 0.11 5.60
C GLY A 62 15.33 -1.02 4.62
N ASP A 63 14.29 -1.43 3.89
CA ASP A 63 14.34 -2.58 2.99
C ASP A 63 14.56 -2.11 1.56
N ARG A 64 15.30 -2.88 0.75
CA ARG A 64 15.48 -2.53 -0.66
C ARG A 64 14.18 -2.72 -1.44
N VAL A 65 14.08 -2.06 -2.58
CA VAL A 65 12.99 -2.34 -3.53
C VAL A 65 13.24 -3.71 -4.18
N PRO A 66 12.22 -4.59 -4.30
CA PRO A 66 12.34 -5.82 -5.07
C PRO A 66 12.74 -5.56 -6.53
N THR A 67 13.60 -6.41 -7.09
CA THR A 67 14.01 -6.30 -8.49
C THR A 67 12.85 -6.63 -9.43
N ARG A 68 12.96 -6.25 -10.71
CA ARG A 68 11.95 -6.62 -11.71
C ARG A 68 11.78 -8.14 -11.84
N GLU A 69 12.88 -8.90 -11.69
CA GLU A 69 12.83 -10.35 -11.72
C GLU A 69 12.02 -10.90 -10.54
N GLU A 70 12.27 -10.41 -9.32
CA GLU A 70 11.51 -10.82 -8.13
C GLU A 70 10.02 -10.47 -8.25
N GLN A 71 9.71 -9.29 -8.80
CA GLN A 71 8.34 -8.88 -9.09
C GLN A 71 7.69 -9.82 -10.11
N SER A 72 8.39 -10.16 -11.20
CA SER A 72 7.85 -11.06 -12.23
C SER A 72 7.55 -12.46 -11.69
N ARG A 73 8.43 -13.00 -10.84
CA ARG A 73 8.25 -14.30 -10.18
C ARG A 73 7.05 -14.31 -9.21
N CYS A 74 6.67 -13.14 -8.69
CA CYS A 74 5.54 -12.99 -7.77
C CYS A 74 4.24 -12.52 -8.44
N ALA A 75 4.26 -12.11 -9.71
CA ALA A 75 3.14 -11.41 -10.35
C ALA A 75 1.83 -12.22 -10.32
N ASP A 76 1.92 -13.53 -10.59
CA ASP A 76 0.78 -14.45 -10.61
C ASP A 76 0.02 -14.50 -9.26
N TRP A 77 0.71 -14.32 -8.14
CA TRP A 77 0.09 -14.34 -6.82
C TRP A 77 -0.90 -13.20 -6.66
N LEU A 78 -0.44 -11.97 -6.97
CA LEU A 78 -1.31 -10.80 -6.87
C LEU A 78 -2.48 -10.90 -7.85
N GLU A 79 -2.25 -11.40 -9.06
CA GLU A 79 -3.32 -11.55 -10.03
C GLU A 79 -4.39 -12.54 -9.56
N ARG A 80 -3.98 -13.68 -9.00
CA ARG A 80 -4.90 -14.67 -8.41
C ARG A 80 -5.67 -14.10 -7.23
N GLU A 81 -5.02 -13.37 -6.35
CA GLU A 81 -5.71 -12.72 -5.23
C GLU A 81 -6.73 -11.71 -5.68
N LEU A 82 -6.42 -10.89 -6.69
CA LEU A 82 -7.37 -9.94 -7.25
C LEU A 82 -8.60 -10.68 -7.82
N ARG A 83 -8.41 -11.82 -8.50
CA ARG A 83 -9.51 -12.66 -9.02
C ARG A 83 -10.38 -13.25 -7.92
N ILE A 84 -9.79 -13.66 -6.80
CA ILE A 84 -10.50 -14.29 -5.68
C ILE A 84 -11.21 -13.24 -4.82
N ILE A 85 -10.48 -12.21 -4.40
CA ILE A 85 -10.96 -11.21 -3.44
C ILE A 85 -11.92 -10.24 -4.12
N ARG A 86 -11.75 -9.95 -5.42
CA ARG A 86 -12.56 -8.99 -6.20
C ARG A 86 -12.84 -7.70 -5.40
N PRO A 87 -11.80 -7.02 -4.89
CA PRO A 87 -11.98 -5.91 -3.99
C PRO A 87 -12.78 -4.79 -4.65
N LYS A 88 -13.65 -4.10 -3.89
CA LYS A 88 -14.26 -2.84 -4.35
C LYS A 88 -13.29 -1.64 -4.21
N LEU A 89 -12.42 -1.72 -3.19
CA LEU A 89 -11.42 -0.71 -2.85
C LEU A 89 -10.02 -1.32 -2.82
N LEU A 90 -9.10 -0.71 -3.57
CA LEU A 90 -7.67 -0.97 -3.55
C LEU A 90 -6.92 0.21 -2.92
N ILE A 91 -6.05 -0.08 -1.96
CA ILE A 91 -5.19 0.90 -1.30
C ILE A 91 -3.73 0.51 -1.56
N PRO A 92 -3.13 0.91 -2.70
CA PRO A 92 -1.71 0.69 -2.95
C PRO A 92 -0.87 1.65 -2.08
N VAL A 93 0.11 1.09 -1.37
CA VAL A 93 0.95 1.81 -0.40
C VAL A 93 2.40 1.86 -0.90
N GLY A 94 2.84 3.06 -1.26
CA GLY A 94 4.18 3.32 -1.78
C GLY A 94 4.31 3.14 -3.30
N ARG A 95 5.36 3.75 -3.87
CA ARG A 95 5.50 3.93 -5.32
C ARG A 95 5.39 2.63 -6.12
N LEU A 96 6.04 1.55 -5.67
CA LEU A 96 5.99 0.28 -6.38
C LEU A 96 4.56 -0.28 -6.51
N ALA A 97 3.78 -0.22 -5.42
CA ALA A 97 2.41 -0.68 -5.44
C ALA A 97 1.50 0.26 -6.25
N ILE A 98 1.76 1.57 -6.19
CA ILE A 98 1.02 2.59 -6.95
C ILE A 98 1.20 2.37 -8.46
N GLU A 99 2.45 2.23 -8.92
CA GLU A 99 2.78 2.04 -10.33
C GLU A 99 2.25 0.70 -10.90
N ARG A 100 1.82 -0.24 -10.04
CA ARG A 100 1.13 -1.46 -10.50
C ARG A 100 -0.28 -1.19 -11.04
N PHE A 101 -0.95 -0.15 -10.56
CA PHE A 101 -2.35 0.14 -10.88
C PHE A 101 -2.56 1.48 -11.57
N LEU A 102 -1.64 2.43 -11.40
CA LEU A 102 -1.75 3.80 -11.88
C LEU A 102 -0.57 4.15 -12.80
N PRO A 103 -0.75 5.11 -13.72
CA PRO A 103 0.32 5.58 -14.58
C PRO A 103 1.47 6.16 -13.75
N LYS A 104 2.67 6.15 -14.32
CA LYS A 104 3.86 6.67 -13.67
C LYS A 104 3.87 8.19 -13.69
N LEU A 105 3.17 8.79 -12.73
CA LEU A 105 3.09 10.23 -12.48
C LEU A 105 3.75 10.61 -11.14
N PRO A 106 4.06 11.90 -10.94
CA PRO A 106 4.43 12.43 -9.64
C PRO A 106 3.43 12.03 -8.53
N LEU A 107 3.92 11.72 -7.33
CA LEU A 107 3.08 11.21 -6.25
C LEU A 107 2.06 12.24 -5.75
N ASP A 108 2.39 13.52 -5.86
CA ASP A 108 1.54 14.66 -5.55
C ASP A 108 0.37 14.84 -6.53
N GLU A 109 0.45 14.27 -7.73
CA GLU A 109 -0.69 14.19 -8.66
C GLU A 109 -1.62 13.01 -8.37
N LEU A 110 -1.12 11.96 -7.73
CA LEU A 110 -1.86 10.70 -7.49
C LEU A 110 -2.42 10.59 -6.07
N ILE A 111 -1.69 11.10 -5.08
CA ILE A 111 -2.10 10.99 -3.67
C ILE A 111 -3.15 12.05 -3.38
N GLY A 112 -4.24 11.63 -2.73
CA GLY A 112 -5.38 12.50 -2.45
C GLY A 112 -6.43 12.51 -3.56
N THR A 113 -6.26 11.68 -4.59
CA THR A 113 -7.26 11.45 -5.64
C THR A 113 -7.81 10.03 -5.59
N ARG A 114 -9.00 9.85 -6.15
CA ARG A 114 -9.64 8.55 -6.38
C ARG A 114 -9.56 8.22 -7.86
N HIS A 115 -9.21 6.98 -8.17
CA HIS A 115 -9.17 6.46 -9.54
C HIS A 115 -10.06 5.23 -9.66
N ILE A 116 -10.50 4.92 -10.87
CA ILE A 116 -11.15 3.65 -11.20
C ILE A 116 -10.19 2.86 -12.08
N VAL A 117 -9.91 1.61 -11.71
CA VAL A 117 -8.96 0.75 -12.41
C VAL A 117 -9.57 -0.62 -12.66
N GLU A 118 -9.47 -1.07 -13.91
CA GLU A 118 -9.74 -2.45 -14.29
C GLU A 118 -8.54 -3.34 -13.96
N HIS A 119 -8.82 -4.49 -13.37
CA HIS A 119 -7.82 -5.50 -13.04
C HIS A 119 -8.44 -6.89 -13.15
N ALA A 120 -7.66 -7.93 -12.86
CA ALA A 120 -8.11 -9.32 -13.03
C ALA A 120 -9.36 -9.71 -12.20
N GLY A 121 -9.75 -8.92 -11.19
CA GLY A 121 -10.93 -9.13 -10.35
C GLY A 121 -12.16 -8.31 -10.76
N GLY A 122 -12.05 -7.48 -11.80
CA GLY A 122 -13.05 -6.50 -12.23
C GLY A 122 -12.55 -5.07 -12.03
N SER A 123 -13.47 -4.18 -11.68
CA SER A 123 -13.22 -2.75 -11.48
C SER A 123 -13.13 -2.42 -10.00
N SER A 124 -12.10 -1.65 -9.61
CA SER A 124 -11.92 -1.15 -8.24
C SER A 124 -11.79 0.36 -8.19
N SER A 125 -12.30 0.95 -7.11
CA SER A 125 -11.82 2.25 -6.64
C SER A 125 -10.39 2.09 -6.12
N VAL A 126 -9.47 2.96 -6.57
CA VAL A 126 -8.07 2.96 -6.15
C VAL A 126 -7.77 4.29 -5.46
N ILE A 127 -7.32 4.22 -4.21
CA ILE A 127 -6.89 5.39 -3.43
C ILE A 127 -5.47 5.14 -2.92
N PRO A 128 -4.45 5.74 -3.54
CA PRO A 128 -3.05 5.49 -3.20
C PRO A 128 -2.63 6.21 -1.92
N LEU A 129 -1.74 5.58 -1.16
CA LEU A 129 -1.04 6.18 -0.03
C LEU A 129 0.48 6.17 -0.26
N PRO A 130 1.21 7.20 0.20
CA PRO A 130 2.67 7.18 0.13
C PRO A 130 3.21 6.08 1.06
N HIS A 131 4.48 5.74 0.88
CA HIS A 131 5.10 4.76 1.77
C HIS A 131 5.27 5.34 3.20
N PRO A 132 4.81 4.65 4.26
CA PRO A 132 4.72 5.21 5.61
C PRO A 132 6.01 5.11 6.45
N SER A 133 7.12 4.62 5.89
CA SER A 133 8.37 4.38 6.62
C SER A 133 9.20 5.63 6.97
N GLY A 134 8.92 6.77 6.33
CA GLY A 134 9.76 7.96 6.45
C GLY A 134 11.14 7.83 5.77
N ALA A 135 11.36 6.77 4.97
CA ALA A 135 12.59 6.64 4.16
C ALA A 135 12.66 7.70 3.04
N SER A 136 11.50 8.19 2.59
CA SER A 136 11.37 9.35 1.71
C SER A 136 10.95 10.58 2.52
N SER A 137 11.52 11.73 2.18
CA SER A 137 11.11 13.04 2.71
C SER A 137 9.78 13.54 2.14
N TRP A 138 9.20 12.86 1.16
CA TRP A 138 8.02 13.33 0.41
C TRP A 138 6.87 13.79 1.33
N ILE A 139 6.58 13.07 2.41
CA ILE A 139 5.50 13.44 3.37
C ILE A 139 5.78 14.78 4.07
N HIS A 140 7.05 15.16 4.20
CA HIS A 140 7.50 16.39 4.85
C HIS A 140 7.64 17.57 3.89
N GLU A 141 7.51 17.35 2.58
CA GLU A 141 7.48 18.44 1.61
C GLU A 141 6.19 19.27 1.77
N PRO A 142 6.25 20.59 1.52
CA PRO A 142 5.09 21.47 1.70
C PRO A 142 3.86 20.98 0.92
N GLY A 143 2.70 20.92 1.59
CA GLY A 143 1.42 20.52 0.98
C GLY A 143 1.15 19.01 0.98
N ASN A 144 2.17 18.14 0.99
CA ASN A 144 1.99 16.70 0.84
C ASN A 144 1.25 16.03 2.02
N LYS A 145 1.38 16.57 3.23
CA LYS A 145 0.55 16.14 4.37
C LYS A 145 -0.95 16.31 4.09
N GLY A 146 -1.34 17.42 3.44
CA GLY A 146 -2.73 17.68 3.06
C GLY A 146 -3.26 16.70 2.01
N LEU A 147 -2.38 16.22 1.11
CA LEU A 147 -2.72 15.17 0.15
C LEU A 147 -2.97 13.83 0.84
N VAL A 148 -2.14 13.47 1.83
CA VAL A 148 -2.37 12.27 2.65
C VAL A 148 -3.67 12.36 3.44
N ASP A 149 -3.95 13.52 4.04
CA ASP A 149 -5.19 13.76 4.78
C ASP A 149 -6.42 13.63 3.87
N ARG A 150 -6.33 14.13 2.64
CA ARG A 150 -7.37 13.97 1.61
C ARG A 150 -7.55 12.50 1.21
N ALA A 151 -6.47 11.75 1.01
CA ALA A 151 -6.54 10.33 0.68
C ALA A 151 -7.20 9.52 1.81
N ILE A 152 -6.88 9.81 3.07
CA ILE A 152 -7.52 9.23 4.25
C ILE A 152 -9.03 9.52 4.25
N GLY A 153 -9.42 10.77 3.95
CA GLY A 153 -10.83 11.15 3.83
C GLY A 153 -11.58 10.38 2.74
N LEU A 154 -10.96 10.18 1.57
CA LEU A 154 -11.53 9.37 0.49
C LEU A 154 -11.69 7.89 0.90
N ILE A 155 -10.70 7.33 1.60
CA ILE A 155 -10.78 5.96 2.14
C ILE A 155 -11.95 5.86 3.12
N ALA A 156 -12.12 6.83 4.01
CA ALA A 156 -13.23 6.86 4.97
C ALA A 156 -14.61 6.88 4.29
N LEU A 157 -14.73 7.57 3.15
CA LEU A 157 -15.96 7.58 2.35
C LEU A 157 -16.26 6.22 1.73
N GLU A 158 -15.25 5.57 1.15
CA GLU A 158 -15.40 4.23 0.54
C GLU A 158 -15.69 3.14 1.58
N LEU A 159 -15.15 3.25 2.80
CA LEU A 159 -15.44 2.30 3.88
C LEU A 159 -16.89 2.38 4.41
N ARG A 160 -17.62 3.45 4.10
CA ARG A 160 -19.00 3.68 4.52
C ARG A 160 -20.04 3.36 3.43
N ALA A 161 -19.61 3.10 2.21
CA ALA A 161 -20.45 2.85 1.03
C ALA A 161 -20.74 1.35 0.83
#